data_AF-A0A845X533-F1
#
_entry.id   AF-A0A845X533-F1
#
_cell.length_a   1.000
_cell.length_b   1.000
_cell.length_c   1.000
_cell.angle_alpha   90.00
_cell.angle_beta   90.00
_cell.angle_gamma   90.00
#
_symmetry.space_group_name_H-M   'P 1'
#
loop_
_entity.id
_entity.type
_entity.pdbx_description
1 polymer ?
#
loop_
_entity_poly.entity_id
_entity_poly.type
_entity_poly.pdbx_seq_one_letter_code
_entity_poly.pdbx_strand_id
1 'polypeptide(L)'
;MNPKLVAQETVKTLQNYLTYQAVREIVAQLAQTNPPQASWLSRYSAGKIQDSEAYLQGLMLEKKELVLRILTVRADIADQIADFLPLMLREAIATSNTDYRRQVLERLTQTSTTPDPPTDPPIASDESDSSD
;
A
#
# COMPACT_ATOMS: atom_id res chain seq x y z
N MET A 1 -5.35 16.56 15.22
CA MET A 1 -5.95 15.64 14.22
C MET A 1 -7.40 15.42 14.58
N ASN A 2 -8.34 15.57 13.64
CA ASN A 2 -9.75 15.24 13.88
C ASN A 2 -10.01 13.80 13.40
N PRO A 3 -10.19 12.82 14.31
CA PRO A 3 -10.33 11.42 13.93
C PRO A 3 -11.55 11.16 13.03
N LYS A 4 -12.62 11.96 13.20
CA LYS A 4 -13.82 11.87 12.36
C LYS A 4 -13.54 12.26 10.91
N LEU A 5 -12.77 13.32 10.68
CA LEU A 5 -12.40 13.76 9.33
C LEU A 5 -11.51 12.71 8.64
N VAL A 6 -10.52 12.16 9.36
CA VAL A 6 -9.66 11.10 8.81
C VAL A 6 -10.47 9.86 8.46
N ALA A 7 -11.43 9.46 9.31
CA ALA A 7 -12.32 8.34 9.02
C ALA A 7 -13.17 8.59 7.78
N GLN A 8 -13.72 9.79 7.60
CA GLN A 8 -14.50 10.14 6.41
C GLN A 8 -13.68 10.07 5.12
N GLU A 9 -12.46 10.61 5.11
CA GLU A 9 -11.57 10.52 3.94
C GLU A 9 -11.10 9.08 3.68
N THR A 10 -10.93 8.28 4.74
CA THR A 10 -10.61 6.86 4.62
C THR A 10 -11.76 6.08 3.98
N VAL A 11 -13.00 6.36 4.37
CA VAL A 11 -14.21 5.75 3.77
C VAL A 11 -14.30 6.08 2.29
N LYS A 12 -14.04 7.34 1.87
CA LYS A 12 -14.00 7.70 0.44
C LYS A 12 -12.94 6.92 -0.32
N THR A 13 -11.76 6.74 0.27
CA THR A 13 -10.67 5.97 -0.32
C THR A 13 -11.07 4.50 -0.52
N LEU A 14 -11.70 3.90 0.51
CA LEU A 14 -12.24 2.54 0.43
C LEU A 14 -13.35 2.45 -0.62
N GLN A 15 -14.29 3.38 -0.66
CA GLN A 15 -15.36 3.42 -1.68
C GLN A 15 -14.80 3.43 -3.11
N ASN A 16 -13.77 4.25 -3.36
CA ASN A 16 -13.08 4.28 -4.66
C ASN A 16 -12.45 2.91 -4.98
N TYR A 17 -11.75 2.32 -4.01
CA TYR A 17 -11.12 1.02 -4.18
C TYR A 17 -12.11 -0.13 -4.38
N LEU A 18 -13.23 -0.14 -3.66
CA LEU A 18 -14.27 -1.17 -3.84
C LEU A 18 -14.98 -1.02 -5.17
N THR A 19 -15.19 0.21 -5.65
CA THR A 19 -15.71 0.42 -7.01
C THR A 19 -14.73 -0.09 -8.07
N TYR A 20 -13.43 0.10 -7.88
CA TYR A 20 -12.40 -0.50 -8.74
C TYR A 20 -12.47 -2.04 -8.74
N GLN A 21 -12.58 -2.66 -7.56
CA GLN A 21 -12.67 -4.11 -7.45
C GLN A 21 -13.94 -4.65 -8.12
N ALA A 22 -15.09 -3.97 -7.95
CA ALA A 22 -16.32 -4.33 -8.63
C ALA A 22 -16.18 -4.30 -10.15
N VAL A 23 -15.52 -3.27 -10.71
CA VAL A 23 -15.25 -3.21 -12.15
C VAL A 23 -14.38 -4.37 -12.60
N ARG A 24 -13.32 -4.73 -11.85
CA ARG A 24 -12.45 -5.87 -12.19
C ARG A 24 -13.21 -7.19 -12.20
N GLU A 25 -14.04 -7.42 -11.20
CA GLU A 25 -14.88 -8.61 -11.07
C GLU A 25 -15.85 -8.72 -12.26
N ILE A 26 -16.52 -7.62 -12.60
CA ILE A 26 -17.43 -7.57 -13.74
C ILE A 26 -16.69 -7.81 -15.06
N VAL A 27 -15.50 -7.25 -15.25
CA VAL A 27 -14.67 -7.51 -16.44
C VAL A 27 -14.31 -8.99 -16.53
N ALA A 28 -13.93 -9.64 -15.43
CA ALA A 28 -13.60 -11.06 -15.40
C ALA A 28 -14.82 -11.93 -15.76
N GLN A 29 -15.99 -11.62 -15.22
CA GLN A 29 -17.25 -12.32 -15.54
C GLN A 29 -17.66 -12.10 -17.00
N LEU A 30 -17.52 -10.87 -17.51
CA LEU A 30 -17.79 -10.55 -18.91
C LEU A 30 -16.77 -11.20 -19.86
N ALA A 31 -15.52 -11.41 -19.45
CA ALA A 31 -14.54 -12.07 -20.30
C ALA A 31 -14.97 -13.50 -20.68
N GLN A 32 -15.76 -14.15 -19.81
CA GLN A 32 -16.30 -15.49 -20.03
C GLN A 32 -17.64 -15.47 -20.79
N THR A 33 -18.47 -14.45 -20.56
CA THR A 33 -19.87 -14.42 -21.04
C THR A 33 -20.11 -13.46 -22.22
N ASN A 34 -19.33 -12.40 -22.32
CA ASN A 34 -19.38 -11.37 -23.37
C ASN A 34 -17.99 -10.68 -23.54
N PRO A 35 -17.02 -11.34 -24.20
CA PRO A 35 -15.65 -10.83 -24.33
C PRO A 35 -15.52 -9.43 -24.97
N PRO A 36 -16.33 -9.05 -25.98
CA PRO A 36 -16.32 -7.68 -26.51
C PRO A 36 -16.66 -6.62 -25.45
N GLN A 37 -17.68 -6.88 -24.62
CA GLN A 37 -18.08 -5.94 -23.57
C GLN A 37 -17.02 -5.87 -22.45
N ALA A 38 -16.37 -6.98 -22.13
CA ALA A 38 -15.23 -7.00 -21.20
C ALA A 38 -14.08 -6.12 -21.69
N SER A 39 -13.71 -6.27 -22.97
CA SER A 39 -12.65 -5.48 -23.61
C SER A 39 -12.99 -4.00 -23.64
N TRP A 40 -14.24 -3.66 -23.96
CA TRP A 40 -14.73 -2.29 -23.94
C TRP A 40 -14.65 -1.69 -22.54
N LEU A 41 -15.17 -2.38 -21.52
CA LEU A 41 -15.19 -1.88 -20.15
C LEU A 41 -13.77 -1.69 -19.59
N SER A 42 -12.86 -2.63 -19.89
CA SER A 42 -11.45 -2.53 -19.52
C SER A 42 -10.80 -1.28 -20.14
N ARG A 43 -10.99 -1.05 -21.44
CA ARG A 43 -10.47 0.14 -22.14
C ARG A 43 -11.08 1.43 -21.63
N TYR A 44 -12.40 1.46 -21.41
CA TYR A 44 -13.10 2.61 -20.86
C TYR A 44 -12.54 3.01 -19.50
N SER A 45 -12.23 2.01 -18.67
CA SER A 45 -11.81 2.17 -17.28
C SER A 45 -10.34 2.53 -17.10
N ALA A 46 -9.51 2.36 -18.14
CA ALA A 46 -8.08 2.64 -18.09
C ALA A 46 -7.82 4.11 -17.68
N GLY A 47 -7.20 4.30 -16.52
CA GLY A 47 -6.84 5.62 -16.00
C GLY A 47 -7.99 6.46 -15.41
N LYS A 48 -9.24 5.97 -15.41
CA LYS A 48 -10.41 6.77 -14.99
C LYS A 48 -10.95 6.46 -13.59
N ILE A 49 -10.51 5.38 -12.94
CA ILE A 49 -11.12 4.88 -11.69
C ILE A 49 -10.62 5.61 -10.42
N GLN A 50 -9.73 6.60 -10.53
CA GLN A 50 -9.23 7.33 -9.36
C GLN A 50 -10.33 8.07 -8.60
N ASP A 51 -11.26 8.70 -9.32
CA ASP A 51 -12.52 9.22 -8.77
C ASP A 51 -13.66 8.32 -9.24
N SER A 52 -14.12 7.45 -8.34
CA SER A 52 -15.09 6.42 -8.71
C SER A 52 -16.49 6.99 -8.98
N GLU A 53 -16.86 8.10 -8.34
CA GLU A 53 -18.18 8.70 -8.53
C GLU A 53 -18.22 9.48 -9.86
N ALA A 54 -17.16 10.22 -10.19
CA ALA A 54 -17.02 10.83 -11.53
C ALA A 54 -16.98 9.77 -12.64
N TYR A 55 -16.28 8.65 -12.39
CA TYR A 55 -16.25 7.50 -13.30
C TYR A 55 -17.65 6.93 -13.57
N LEU A 56 -18.46 6.70 -12.53
CA LEU A 56 -19.82 6.16 -12.67
C LEU A 56 -20.75 7.15 -13.39
N GLN A 57 -20.63 8.45 -13.12
CA GLN A 57 -21.38 9.48 -13.84
C GLN A 57 -21.05 9.48 -15.33
N GLY A 58 -19.77 9.40 -15.69
CA GLY A 58 -19.35 9.28 -17.08
C GLY A 58 -19.87 7.99 -17.73
N LEU A 59 -19.78 6.86 -17.03
CA LEU A 59 -20.22 5.57 -17.55
C LEU A 59 -21.74 5.52 -17.75
N MET A 60 -22.51 6.25 -16.93
CA MET A 60 -23.97 6.34 -17.03
C MET A 60 -24.42 6.96 -18.36
N LEU A 61 -23.60 7.83 -18.96
CA LEU A 61 -23.88 8.43 -20.27
C LEU A 61 -23.71 7.43 -21.42
N GLU A 62 -22.86 6.40 -21.24
CA GLU A 62 -22.53 5.45 -22.30
C GLU A 62 -23.23 4.09 -22.13
N LYS A 63 -23.27 3.54 -20.90
CA LYS A 63 -23.75 2.17 -20.59
C LYS A 63 -24.39 2.09 -19.20
N LYS A 64 -25.66 2.50 -19.08
CA LYS A 64 -26.43 2.47 -17.82
C LYS A 64 -26.49 1.10 -17.14
N GLU A 65 -26.67 0.03 -17.91
CA GLU A 65 -26.69 -1.35 -17.39
C GLU A 65 -25.39 -1.73 -16.67
N LEU A 66 -24.24 -1.27 -17.17
CA LEU A 66 -22.95 -1.54 -16.52
C LEU A 66 -22.83 -0.76 -15.21
N VAL A 67 -23.35 0.48 -15.14
CA VAL A 67 -23.41 1.24 -13.89
C VAL A 67 -24.23 0.50 -12.85
N LEU A 68 -25.45 0.07 -13.19
CA LEU A 68 -26.31 -0.68 -12.25
C LEU A 68 -25.61 -1.95 -11.74
N ARG A 69 -24.96 -2.70 -12.63
CA ARG A 69 -24.19 -3.89 -12.24
C ARG A 69 -23.04 -3.54 -11.29
N ILE A 70 -22.29 -2.46 -11.55
CA ILE A 70 -21.20 -2.01 -10.68
C ILE A 70 -21.74 -1.59 -9.30
N LEU A 71 -22.87 -0.87 -9.26
CA LEU A 71 -23.51 -0.44 -8.01
C LEU A 71 -23.90 -1.65 -7.14
N THR A 72 -24.46 -2.69 -7.74
CA THR A 72 -24.81 -3.92 -7.01
C THR A 72 -23.56 -4.64 -6.52
N VAL A 73 -22.58 -4.87 -7.39
CA VAL A 73 -21.37 -5.63 -7.03
C VAL A 73 -20.53 -4.89 -5.99
N ARG A 74 -20.40 -3.56 -6.07
CA ARG A 74 -19.62 -2.81 -5.06
C ARG A 74 -20.28 -2.81 -3.69
N ALA A 75 -21.61 -2.83 -3.63
CA ALA A 75 -22.36 -2.93 -2.38
C ALA A 75 -22.17 -4.32 -1.76
N ASP A 76 -22.33 -5.36 -2.57
CA ASP A 76 -22.12 -6.75 -2.16
C ASP A 76 -20.69 -6.99 -1.63
N ILE A 77 -19.66 -6.48 -2.32
CA ILE A 77 -18.28 -6.54 -1.83
C ILE A 77 -18.15 -5.83 -0.48
N ALA A 78 -18.74 -4.64 -0.32
CA ALA A 78 -18.66 -3.87 0.92
C ALA A 78 -19.27 -4.64 2.10
N ASP A 79 -20.45 -5.21 1.91
CA ASP A 79 -21.14 -6.01 2.92
C ASP A 79 -20.33 -7.25 3.30
N GLN A 80 -19.69 -7.91 2.33
CA GLN A 80 -18.87 -9.10 2.57
C GLN A 80 -17.58 -8.81 3.35
N ILE A 81 -17.00 -7.62 3.23
CA ILE A 81 -15.68 -7.35 3.84
C ILE A 81 -15.72 -6.45 5.08
N ALA A 82 -16.78 -5.66 5.28
CA ALA A 82 -16.81 -4.56 6.25
C ALA A 82 -16.46 -5.00 7.68
N ASP A 83 -16.97 -6.15 8.11
CA ASP A 83 -16.78 -6.67 9.47
C ASP A 83 -15.33 -7.13 9.73
N PHE A 84 -14.58 -7.49 8.69
CA PHE A 84 -13.20 -7.98 8.81
C PHE A 84 -12.17 -6.84 8.86
N LEU A 85 -12.47 -5.70 8.22
CA LEU A 85 -11.53 -4.59 8.04
C LEU A 85 -10.94 -4.05 9.35
N PRO A 86 -11.70 -3.83 10.44
CA PRO A 86 -11.15 -3.22 11.65
C PRO A 86 -10.08 -4.09 12.31
N LEU A 87 -10.30 -5.40 12.37
CA LEU A 87 -9.36 -6.34 12.98
C LEU A 87 -8.12 -6.47 12.09
N MET A 88 -8.32 -6.76 10.80
CA MET A 88 -7.23 -6.90 9.83
C MET A 88 -6.34 -5.66 9.76
N LEU A 89 -6.92 -4.46 9.82
CA LEU A 89 -6.17 -3.21 9.80
C LEU A 89 -5.25 -3.07 11.02
N ARG A 90 -5.76 -3.37 12.22
CA ARG A 90 -4.97 -3.29 13.46
C ARG A 90 -3.82 -4.29 13.46
N GLU A 91 -4.11 -5.52 13.07
CA GLU A 91 -3.12 -6.60 12.99
C GLU A 91 -2.05 -6.30 11.94
N ALA A 92 -2.44 -5.85 10.74
CA ALA A 92 -1.50 -5.51 9.68
C ALA A 92 -0.54 -4.39 10.11
N ILE A 93 -1.04 -3.33 10.75
CA ILE A 93 -0.21 -2.23 11.24
C ILE A 93 0.70 -2.71 12.38
N ALA A 94 0.20 -3.52 13.32
CA ALA A 94 1.00 -4.02 14.44
C ALA A 94 2.16 -4.90 13.96
N THR A 95 1.88 -5.82 13.03
CA THR A 95 2.87 -6.70 12.41
C THR A 95 3.90 -5.89 11.63
N SER A 96 3.45 -5.02 10.71
CA SER A 96 4.35 -4.19 9.89
C SER A 96 5.25 -3.30 10.74
N ASN A 97 4.70 -2.66 11.79
CA ASN A 97 5.49 -1.84 12.69
C ASN A 97 6.55 -2.64 13.46
N THR A 98 6.21 -3.85 13.88
CA THR A 98 7.17 -4.74 14.57
C THR A 98 8.31 -5.10 13.63
N ASP A 99 8.01 -5.39 12.38
CA ASP A 99 9.02 -5.72 11.38
C ASP A 99 9.94 -4.56 11.05
N TYR A 100 9.38 -3.36 10.84
CA TYR A 100 10.18 -2.17 10.61
C TYR A 100 11.05 -1.81 11.80
N ARG A 101 10.55 -1.92 13.04
CA ARG A 101 11.35 -1.69 14.25
C ARG A 101 12.53 -2.66 14.33
N ARG A 102 12.32 -3.94 14.01
CA ARG A 102 13.39 -4.94 13.95
C ARG A 102 14.48 -4.53 12.94
N GLN A 103 14.09 -4.19 11.71
CA GLN A 103 15.02 -3.75 10.66
C GLN A 103 15.81 -2.50 11.04
N VAL A 104 15.16 -1.53 11.70
CA VAL A 104 15.84 -0.32 12.19
C VAL A 104 16.90 -0.68 13.23
N LEU A 105 16.57 -1.55 14.18
CA LEU A 105 17.52 -2.00 15.20
C LEU A 105 18.70 -2.76 14.59
N GLU A 106 18.45 -3.67 13.65
CA GLU A 106 19.50 -4.40 12.93
C GLU A 106 20.51 -3.43 12.29
N ARG A 107 20.02 -2.42 11.55
CA ARG A 107 20.88 -1.43 10.90
C ARG A 107 21.68 -0.58 11.89
N LEU A 108 21.07 -0.17 12.99
CA LEU A 108 21.76 0.60 14.04
C LEU A 108 22.87 -0.21 14.72
N THR A 109 22.67 -1.51 14.91
CA THR A 109 23.68 -2.40 15.52
C THR A 109 24.80 -2.82 14.54
N GLN A 110 24.51 -2.88 13.24
CA GLN A 110 25.53 -3.15 12.22
C GLN A 110 26.52 -1.98 12.08
N THR A 111 26.05 -0.73 12.23
CA THR A 111 26.92 0.46 12.18
C THR A 111 27.88 0.59 13.36
N SER A 112 27.62 -0.10 14.48
CA SER A 112 28.44 -0.08 15.69
C SER A 112 29.48 -1.20 15.77
N THR A 113 29.56 -2.06 14.74
CA THR A 113 30.54 -3.17 14.68
C THR A 113 31.62 -2.90 13.63
N THR A 114 32.26 -1.73 13.67
CA THR A 114 33.58 -1.54 13.03
C THR A 114 34.60 -1.61 14.16
N PRO A 115 35.47 -2.65 14.24
CA PRO A 115 36.55 -2.65 15.20
C PRO A 115 37.55 -1.56 14.79
N ASP A 116 37.82 -0.60 15.67
CA ASP A 116 38.94 0.32 15.48
C ASP A 116 40.24 -0.51 15.38
N PRO A 117 41.13 -0.24 14.40
CA PRO A 117 42.43 -0.89 14.36
C PRO A 117 43.25 -0.48 15.61
N PRO A 118 44.09 -1.38 16.17
CA PRO A 118 44.93 -1.02 17.30
C PRO A 118 45.87 0.10 16.88
N THR A 119 45.80 1.23 17.57
CA THR A 119 46.77 2.31 17.43
C THR A 119 47.97 1.95 18.30
N ASP A 120 49.01 1.36 17.70
CA ASP A 120 50.32 1.23 18.36
C ASP A 120 50.89 2.65 18.60
N PRO A 121 51.35 2.98 19.83
CA PRO A 121 51.97 4.27 20.09
C PRO A 121 53.40 4.31 19.49
N PRO A 122 53.86 5.49 19.02
CA PRO A 122 55.20 5.63 18.45
C PRO A 122 56.24 5.61 19.58
N ILE A 123 57.15 4.64 19.56
CA ILE A 123 58.36 4.69 20.37
C ILE A 123 59.32 5.68 19.69
N ALA A 124 59.28 6.93 20.14
CA ALA A 124 60.38 7.86 20.01
C ALA A 124 61.11 7.89 21.35
N SER A 125 62.31 7.34 21.39
CA SER A 125 63.30 7.66 22.43
C SER A 125 64.66 7.73 21.78
N ASP A 126 65.08 8.98 21.64
CA ASP A 126 66.36 9.50 21.20
C ASP A 126 67.54 9.00 22.03
N GLU A 127 68.72 9.15 21.45
CA GLU A 127 70.05 8.77 21.94
C GLU A 127 70.36 9.20 23.40
N SER A 128 71.15 8.37 24.10
CA SER A 128 72.05 8.83 25.15
C SER A 128 73.28 7.91 25.21
N ASP A 129 74.35 8.47 24.66
CA ASP A 129 75.77 8.15 24.79
C ASP A 129 76.23 7.97 26.25
N SER A 130 77.08 6.97 26.53
CA SER A 130 78.21 7.07 27.47
C SER A 130 78.93 5.72 27.64
N SER A 131 80.23 5.75 27.31
CA SER A 131 81.37 4.91 27.75
C SER A 131 81.27 4.45 29.22
N ASP A 132 81.89 3.36 29.69
CA ASP A 132 83.27 2.85 29.55
C ASP A 132 83.31 1.37 29.99
#